data_AF-A0A3M4VHW7-F1
#
_entry.id   AF-A0A3M4VHW7-F1
#
_cell.length_a   1.000
_cell.length_b   1.000
_cell.length_c   1.000
_cell.angle_alpha   90.00
_cell.angle_beta   90.00
_cell.angle_gamma   90.00
#
_symmetry.space_group_name_H-M   'P 1'
#
loop_
_entity.id
_entity.type
_entity.pdbx_description
1 polymer ?
#
loop_
_entity_poly.entity_id
_entity_poly.type
_entity_poly.pdbx_seq_one_letter_code
_entity_poly.pdbx_strand_id
1 'polypeptide(L)' 'MNTFEQSIIEAAQDATPNNTDAERAAAKADAIEAVAQIMSTTSGLERTRALAELLDSYSESDEL' A
#
# COMPACT_ATOMS: atom_id res chain seq x y z
N MET A 1 -11.76 -6.45 -2.86
CA MET A 1 -10.29 -6.38 -2.94
C MET A 1 -9.79 -7.47 -3.86
N ASN A 2 -9.05 -7.11 -4.91
CA ASN A 2 -8.24 -8.06 -5.68
C ASN A 2 -7.00 -8.48 -4.86
N THR A 3 -6.40 -9.61 -5.20
CA THR A 3 -5.22 -10.16 -4.49
C THR A 3 -4.05 -9.17 -4.44
N PHE A 4 -3.86 -8.39 -5.50
CA PHE A 4 -2.79 -7.39 -5.58
C PHE A 4 -2.99 -6.21 -4.62
N GLU A 5 -4.23 -5.72 -4.47
CA GLU A 5 -4.56 -4.66 -3.52
C GLU A 5 -4.33 -5.13 -2.07
N GLN A 6 -4.57 -6.42 -1.80
CA GLN A 6 -4.24 -7.01 -0.50
C GLN A 6 -2.73 -7.04 -0.25
N SER A 7 -1.93 -7.41 -1.25
CA SER A 7 -0.47 -7.39 -1.11
C SER A 7 0.08 -5.99 -0.78
N ILE A 8 -0.50 -4.93 -1.34
CA ILE A 8 -0.13 -3.54 -1.01
C ILE A 8 -0.48 -3.21 0.44
N ILE A 9 -1.66 -3.63 0.90
CA ILE A 9 -2.10 -3.40 2.27
C ILE A 9 -1.23 -4.17 3.25
N GLU A 10 -0.91 -5.43 2.96
CA GLU A 10 -0.01 -6.24 3.79
C GLU A 10 1.39 -5.63 3.86
N ALA A 11 1.94 -5.18 2.72
CA ALA A 11 3.23 -4.49 2.68
C ALA A 11 3.22 -3.20 3.50
N ALA A 12 2.16 -2.39 3.43
CA ALA A 12 2.02 -1.19 4.25
C ALA A 12 2.00 -1.50 5.75
N GLN A 13 1.36 -2.61 6.14
CA GLN A 13 1.32 -3.05 7.53
C GLN A 13 2.67 -3.59 8.01
N ASP A 14 3.41 -4.29 7.16
CA ASP A 14 4.74 -4.83 7.48
C ASP A 14 5.80 -3.73 7.59
N ALA A 15 5.70 -2.70 6.74
CA ALA A 15 6.54 -1.49 6.78
C ALA A 15 6.40 -0.65 8.06
N THR A 16 5.53 -1.04 9.00
CA THR A 16 5.37 -0.29 10.25
C THR A 16 6.50 -0.59 11.24
N PRO A 17 7.28 0.42 11.69
CA PRO A 17 8.55 0.23 12.39
C PRO A 17 8.41 -0.42 13.78
N ASN A 18 7.32 -0.16 14.52
CA ASN A 18 7.10 -0.77 15.84
C ASN A 18 6.06 -1.90 15.82
N ASN A 19 5.48 -2.20 14.66
CA ASN A 19 4.50 -3.26 14.43
C ASN A 19 3.32 -3.28 15.44
N THR A 20 2.97 -2.14 16.04
CA THR A 20 1.84 -2.07 16.98
C THR A 20 0.52 -2.17 16.23
N ASP A 21 -0.50 -2.77 16.84
CA ASP A 21 -1.83 -2.92 16.21
C ASP A 21 -2.43 -1.58 15.75
N ALA A 22 -2.14 -0.49 16.48
CA ALA A 22 -2.60 0.85 16.14
C ALA A 22 -1.90 1.41 14.89
N GLU A 23 -0.58 1.27 14.78
CA GLU A 23 0.18 1.72 13.60
C GLU A 23 -0.15 0.86 12.39
N ARG A 24 -0.30 -0.46 12.55
CA ARG A 24 -0.72 -1.37 11.47
C ARG A 24 -2.14 -1.07 11.00
N ALA A 25 -3.04 -0.66 11.89
CA ALA A 25 -4.39 -0.25 11.52
C ALA A 25 -4.38 1.08 10.75
N ALA A 26 -3.55 2.04 11.16
CA ALA A 26 -3.36 3.30 10.46
C ALA A 26 -2.75 3.08 9.06
N ALA A 27 -1.63 2.35 8.96
CA ALA A 27 -0.98 2.06 7.69
C ALA A 27 -1.90 1.28 6.73
N LYS A 28 -2.72 0.36 7.24
CA LYS A 28 -3.77 -0.31 6.46
C LYS A 28 -4.81 0.67 5.94
N ALA A 29 -5.29 1.60 6.76
CA ALA A 29 -6.27 2.58 6.33
C ALA A 29 -5.70 3.49 5.23
N ASP A 30 -4.47 3.97 5.41
CA ASP A 30 -3.76 4.81 4.45
C ASP A 30 -3.53 4.08 3.12
N ALA A 31 -3.10 2.81 3.16
CA ALA A 31 -2.93 1.98 1.96
C ALA A 31 -4.25 1.74 1.23
N ILE A 32 -5.36 1.51 1.95
CA ILE A 32 -6.69 1.35 1.35
C ILE A 32 -7.12 2.66 0.65
N GLU A 33 -6.90 3.81 1.29
CA GLU A 33 -7.23 5.11 0.71
C GLU A 33 -6.39 5.39 -0.55
N ALA A 34 -5.08 5.16 -0.47
CA ALA A 34 -4.17 5.34 -1.60
C ALA A 34 -4.54 4.45 -2.80
N VAL A 35 -4.81 3.16 -2.56
CA VAL A 35 -5.29 2.23 -3.59
C VAL A 35 -6.62 2.72 -4.18
N ALA A 36 -7.58 3.13 -3.35
CA ALA A 36 -8.88 3.62 -3.83
C ALA A 36 -8.72 4.88 -4.69
N GLN A 37 -7.84 5.79 -4.29
CA GLN A 37 -7.56 7.01 -5.04
C GLN A 37 -6.91 6.69 -6.39
N ILE A 38 -5.90 5.83 -6.43
CA ILE A 38 -5.26 5.38 -7.67
C ILE A 38 -6.30 4.73 -8.59
N MET A 39 -7.13 3.83 -8.05
CA MET A 39 -8.18 3.16 -8.82
C MET A 39 -9.22 4.14 -9.39
N SER A 40 -9.47 5.26 -8.71
CA SER A 40 -10.41 6.29 -9.14
C SER A 40 -9.81 7.29 -10.14
N THR A 41 -8.51 7.58 -10.07
CA THR A 41 -7.87 8.62 -10.90
C THR A 41 -7.12 8.07 -12.11
N THR A 42 -6.75 6.78 -12.08
CA THR A 42 -5.95 6.13 -13.14
C THR A 42 -6.66 4.92 -13.73
N SER A 43 -6.24 4.51 -14.93
CA SER A 43 -6.78 3.34 -15.62
C SER A 43 -5.70 2.59 -16.42
N GLY A 44 -6.00 1.35 -16.81
CA GLY A 44 -5.10 0.55 -17.65
C GLY A 44 -3.68 0.41 -17.08
N LEU A 45 -2.67 0.67 -17.91
CA LEU A 45 -1.26 0.53 -17.56
C LEU A 45 -0.79 1.54 -16.50
N GLU A 46 -1.34 2.77 -16.52
CA GLU A 46 -0.97 3.81 -15.56
C GLU A 46 -1.36 3.42 -14.13
N ARG A 47 -2.54 2.81 -13.98
CA ARG A 47 -3.00 2.26 -12.70
C ARG A 47 -2.07 1.17 -12.18
N THR A 48 -1.70 0.23 -13.04
CA THR A 48 -0.79 -0.85 -12.64
C THR A 48 0.57 -0.30 -12.21
N ARG A 49 1.08 0.72 -12.90
CA ARG A 49 2.33 1.39 -12.53
C ARG A 49 2.23 2.11 -11.19
N ALA A 50 1.19 2.93 -10.99
CA ALA A 50 1.00 3.67 -9.75
C ALA A 50 0.82 2.75 -8.54
N LEU A 51 0.10 1.62 -8.70
CA LEU A 51 -0.02 0.62 -7.65
C LEU A 51 1.30 -0.12 -7.36
N ALA A 52 2.14 -0.33 -8.39
CA ALA A 52 3.46 -0.92 -8.20
C ALA A 52 4.43 0.04 -7.50
N GLU A 53 4.41 1.33 -7.84
CA GLU A 53 5.18 2.38 -7.17
C GLU A 53 4.75 2.53 -5.70
N LEU A 54 3.44 2.40 -5.41
CA LEU A 54 2.92 2.37 -4.05
C LEU A 54 3.41 1.14 -3.26
N LEU A 55 3.50 -0.02 -3.89
CA LEU A 55 4.04 -1.23 -3.26
C LEU A 55 5.53 -1.08 -2.94
N ASP A 56 6.29 -0.53 -3.89
CA ASP A 56 7.73 -0.31 -3.79
C ASP A 56 8.09 0.61 -2.62
N SER A 57 7.32 1.69 -2.42
CA SER A 57 7.55 2.64 -1.32
C SER A 57 7.39 2.03 0.07
N TYR A 58 6.52 1.01 0.21
CA TYR A 58 6.42 0.24 1.44
C TYR A 58 7.57 -0.75 1.61
N SER A 59 8.14 -1.28 0.52
CA SER A 59 9.30 -2.18 0.56
C SER A 59 10.60 -1.47 0.92
N GLU A 60 10.80 -0.22 0.49
CA GLU A 60 11.99 0.58 0.84
C GLU A 60 12.03 0.99 2.32
N SER A 61 10.92 0.82 3.05
CA SER A 61 10.85 1.13 4.48
C SER A 61 11.58 0.09 5.38
N ASP A 62 11.98 -1.07 4.82
CA ASP A 62 12.68 -2.15 5.54
C ASP A 62 14.22 -1.97 5.57
N GLU A 63 14.79 -1.02 4.80
CA GLU A 63 16.25 -0.87 4.62
C GLU A 63 16.95 0.19 5.51
N LEU A 64 16.34 0.67 6.61
CA LEU A 64 16.92 1.71 7.49
C LEU A 64 17.20 1.28 8.93
#